data_AF-A0A3E0WJG9-F1
#
_entry.id   AF-A0A3E0WJG9-F1
#
_cell.length_a   1.000
_cell.length_b   1.000
_cell.length_c   1.000
_cell.angle_alpha   90.00
_cell.angle_beta   90.00
_cell.angle_gamma   90.00
#
_symmetry.space_group_name_H-M   'P 1'
#
loop_
_entity.id
_entity.type
_entity.pdbx_description
1 polymer ?
#
loop_
_entity_poly.entity_id
_entity_poly.type
_entity_poly.pdbx_seq_one_letter_code
_entity_poly.pdbx_strand_id
1 'polypeptide(L)'
;MAGGSESYHEPLEELSRDTRHMHQALVSLQEELEAVDWYRQRADACADPELRDILLHNMREEIEHACMVLEWLRRRNKDFAEHMETYLFTQESIVGIEEADTATQAPAAGSAREGEKTLTRQFTIGDLKRS
;
A
#
# COMPACT_ATOMS: atom_id res chain seq x y z
N MET A 1 15.04 14.11 -4.40
CA MET A 1 14.19 13.14 -5.11
C MET A 1 15.03 11.89 -5.30
N ALA A 2 14.65 10.80 -4.65
CA ALA A 2 15.38 9.55 -4.75
C ALA A 2 15.10 8.97 -6.14
N GLY A 3 15.99 9.22 -7.11
CA GLY A 3 15.92 8.66 -8.47
C GLY A 3 16.12 7.14 -8.54
N GLY A 4 15.76 6.43 -7.48
CA GLY A 4 15.85 4.97 -7.41
C GLY A 4 14.69 4.29 -8.16
N SER A 5 13.47 4.84 -8.09
CA SER A 5 12.28 4.22 -8.69
C SER A 5 12.20 4.36 -10.20
N GLU A 6 12.79 5.40 -10.80
CA GLU A 6 12.79 5.65 -12.26
C GLU A 6 13.63 4.62 -13.05
N SER A 7 14.36 3.74 -12.36
CA SER A 7 15.26 2.78 -12.97
C SER A 7 14.96 1.35 -12.53
N TYR A 8 15.30 0.38 -13.38
CA TYR A 8 15.32 -1.02 -12.98
C TYR A 8 16.44 -1.27 -11.97
N HIS A 9 16.13 -2.00 -10.90
CA HIS A 9 17.12 -2.39 -9.89
C HIS A 9 17.94 -3.64 -10.28
N GLU A 10 17.51 -4.35 -11.32
CA GLU A 10 18.15 -5.56 -11.84
C GLU A 10 18.39 -5.43 -13.36
N PRO A 11 19.33 -6.19 -13.95
CA PRO A 11 19.58 -6.17 -15.39
C PRO A 11 18.32 -6.45 -16.22
N LEU A 12 18.08 -5.66 -17.26
CA LEU A 12 16.84 -5.72 -18.04
C LEU A 12 16.65 -7.08 -18.73
N GLU A 13 17.74 -7.72 -19.10
CA GLU A 13 17.79 -9.05 -19.72
C GLU A 13 17.37 -10.19 -18.78
N GLU A 14 17.44 -9.97 -17.46
CA GLU A 14 17.00 -10.94 -16.45
C GLU A 14 15.52 -10.75 -16.09
N LEU A 15 14.91 -9.64 -16.52
CA LEU A 15 13.52 -9.31 -16.21
C LEU A 15 12.56 -9.88 -17.24
N SER A 16 11.51 -10.55 -16.74
CA SER A 16 10.40 -10.99 -17.57
C SER A 16 9.68 -9.79 -18.20
N ARG A 17 9.03 -10.01 -19.35
CA ARG A 17 8.20 -8.98 -19.99
C ARG A 17 7.08 -8.48 -19.07
N ASP A 18 6.49 -9.38 -18.29
CA ASP A 18 5.42 -9.04 -17.36
C ASP A 18 5.92 -8.13 -16.24
N THR A 19 7.05 -8.49 -15.61
CA THR A 19 7.73 -7.67 -14.60
C THR A 19 8.04 -6.27 -15.12
N ARG A 20 8.47 -6.15 -16.38
CA ARG A 20 8.75 -4.86 -17.00
C ARG A 20 7.50 -4.01 -17.21
N HIS A 21 6.39 -4.61 -17.65
CA HIS A 21 5.11 -3.89 -17.74
C HIS A 21 4.58 -3.49 -16.36
N MET A 22 4.73 -4.36 -15.35
CA MET A 22 4.37 -4.04 -13.97
C MET A 22 5.20 -2.88 -13.43
N HIS A 23 6.52 -2.86 -13.67
CA HIS A 23 7.38 -1.73 -13.31
C HIS A 23 6.93 -0.43 -13.96
N GLN A 24 6.61 -0.44 -15.26
CA GLN A 24 6.08 0.75 -15.95
C GLN A 24 4.81 1.28 -15.28
N ALA A 25 3.85 0.41 -14.97
CA ALA A 25 2.62 0.81 -14.29
C ALA A 25 2.89 1.31 -12.86
N LEU A 26 3.79 0.67 -12.12
CA LEU A 26 4.14 1.08 -10.75
C LEU A 26 4.84 2.43 -10.71
N VAL A 27 5.76 2.71 -11.64
CA VAL A 27 6.43 4.01 -11.73
C VAL A 27 5.45 5.09 -12.14
N SER A 28 4.61 4.86 -13.15
CA SER A 28 3.57 5.84 -13.51
C SER A 28 2.63 6.13 -12.35
N LEU A 29 2.18 5.10 -11.61
CA LEU A 29 1.37 5.33 -10.40
C LEU A 29 2.10 6.17 -9.35
N GLN A 30 3.40 5.94 -9.14
CA GLN A 30 4.21 6.75 -8.21
C GLN A 30 4.30 8.21 -8.65
N GLU A 31 4.56 8.46 -9.94
CA GLU A 31 4.62 9.80 -10.51
C GLU A 31 3.31 10.57 -10.34
N GLU A 32 2.16 9.91 -10.59
CA GLU A 32 0.86 10.55 -10.39
C GLU A 32 0.62 10.90 -8.91
N LEU A 33 0.96 10.00 -7.98
CA LEU A 33 0.81 10.26 -6.54
C LEU A 33 1.75 11.37 -6.04
N GLU A 34 2.96 11.46 -6.58
CA GLU A 34 3.88 12.57 -6.31
C GLU A 34 3.32 13.89 -6.85
N ALA A 35 2.75 13.88 -8.06
CA ALA A 35 2.13 15.06 -8.64
C ALA A 35 0.94 15.55 -7.80
N VAL A 36 0.08 14.64 -7.31
CA VAL A 36 -1.03 14.97 -6.39
C VAL A 36 -0.50 15.68 -5.14
N ASP A 37 0.53 15.12 -4.49
CA ASP A 37 1.13 15.72 -3.29
C ASP A 37 1.71 17.11 -3.59
N TRP A 38 2.52 17.24 -4.65
CA TRP A 38 3.16 18.51 -4.98
C TRP A 38 2.14 19.58 -5.38
N TYR A 39 1.14 19.24 -6.19
CA TYR A 39 0.11 20.20 -6.57
C TYR A 39 -0.68 20.66 -5.35
N ARG A 40 -1.00 19.77 -4.41
CA ARG A 40 -1.68 20.15 -3.17
C ARG A 40 -0.84 21.14 -2.34
N GLN A 41 0.42 20.82 -2.10
CA GLN A 41 1.33 21.70 -1.36
C GLN A 41 1.48 23.08 -2.04
N ARG A 42 1.65 23.09 -3.37
CA ARG A 42 1.75 24.33 -4.15
C ARG A 42 0.46 25.14 -4.10
N ALA A 43 -0.70 24.50 -4.19
CA ALA A 43 -1.99 25.17 -4.12
C ALA A 43 -2.20 25.83 -2.76
N ASP A 44 -1.88 25.14 -1.65
CA ASP A 44 -2.00 25.69 -0.30
C ASP A 44 -1.06 26.89 -0.07
N ALA A 45 0.12 26.86 -0.67
CA ALA A 45 1.10 27.96 -0.61
C ALA A 45 0.88 29.08 -1.66
N CYS A 46 -0.07 28.91 -2.59
CA CYS A 46 -0.24 29.83 -3.72
C CYS A 46 -0.99 31.10 -3.33
N ALA A 47 -0.36 32.26 -3.54
CA ALA A 47 -0.99 33.57 -3.29
C ALA A 47 -1.91 34.02 -4.43
N ASP A 48 -1.75 33.48 -5.64
CA ASP A 48 -2.56 33.83 -6.81
C ASP A 48 -3.78 32.89 -6.92
N PRO A 49 -5.03 33.41 -6.89
CA PRO A 49 -6.22 32.57 -6.94
C PRO A 49 -6.41 31.80 -8.24
N GLU A 50 -6.04 32.39 -9.38
CA GLU A 50 -6.21 31.75 -10.70
C GLU A 50 -5.24 30.59 -10.86
N LEU A 51 -3.97 30.80 -10.49
CA LEU A 51 -2.99 29.72 -10.49
C LEU A 51 -3.37 28.62 -9.49
N ARG A 52 -3.84 28.97 -8.29
CA ARG A 52 -4.30 27.97 -7.30
C ARG A 52 -5.39 27.07 -7.87
N ASP A 53 -6.35 27.64 -8.59
CA ASP A 53 -7.46 26.87 -9.15
C ASP A 53 -6.97 25.92 -10.27
N ILE A 54 -5.99 26.34 -11.09
CA ILE A 54 -5.32 25.46 -12.06
C ILE A 54 -4.58 24.32 -11.36
N LEU A 55 -3.79 24.61 -10.32
CA LEU A 55 -3.05 23.57 -9.58
C LEU A 55 -4.00 22.53 -8.96
N LEU A 56 -5.12 22.98 -8.39
CA LEU A 56 -6.14 22.10 -7.82
C LEU A 56 -6.90 21.30 -8.89
N HIS A 57 -7.09 21.85 -10.08
CA HIS A 57 -7.67 21.12 -11.20
C HIS A 57 -6.74 19.99 -11.65
N ASN A 58 -5.48 20.30 -11.95
CA ASN A 58 -4.48 19.31 -12.36
C ASN A 58 -4.35 18.21 -11.30
N MET A 59 -4.22 18.57 -10.02
CA MET A 59 -4.17 17.62 -8.89
C MET A 59 -5.30 16.59 -8.93
N ARG A 60 -6.53 17.01 -9.28
CA ARG A 60 -7.68 16.10 -9.33
C ARG A 60 -7.64 15.20 -10.56
N GLU A 61 -7.10 15.66 -11.68
CA GLU A 61 -6.87 14.81 -12.87
C GLU A 61 -5.81 13.75 -12.59
N GLU A 62 -4.72 14.07 -11.87
CA GLU A 62 -3.70 13.07 -11.52
C GLU A 62 -4.26 11.97 -10.59
N ILE A 63 -5.26 12.28 -9.74
CA ILE A 63 -5.98 11.25 -8.97
C ILE A 63 -6.73 10.29 -9.91
N GLU A 64 -7.35 10.80 -10.97
CA GLU A 64 -8.00 9.96 -11.98
C GLU A 64 -6.98 9.07 -12.69
N HIS A 65 -5.85 9.64 -13.13
CA HIS A 65 -4.76 8.89 -13.75
C HIS A 65 -4.22 7.79 -12.83
N ALA A 66 -3.97 8.09 -11.55
CA ALA A 66 -3.56 7.13 -10.55
C ALA A 66 -4.59 5.98 -10.41
N CYS A 67 -5.88 6.30 -10.33
CA CYS A 67 -6.94 5.29 -10.26
C CYS A 67 -7.01 4.40 -11.51
N MET A 68 -6.82 4.96 -12.71
CA MET A 68 -6.80 4.20 -13.96
C MET A 68 -5.65 3.19 -14.00
N VAL A 69 -4.45 3.61 -13.59
CA VAL A 69 -3.27 2.74 -13.53
C VAL A 69 -3.43 1.68 -12.43
N LEU A 70 -3.95 2.05 -11.27
CA LEU A 70 -4.21 1.13 -10.16
C LEU A 70 -5.23 0.04 -10.55
N GLU A 71 -6.27 0.39 -11.31
CA GLU A 71 -7.22 -0.59 -11.85
C GLU A 71 -6.56 -1.54 -12.86
N TRP A 72 -5.62 -1.04 -13.67
CA TRP A 72 -4.84 -1.93 -14.55
C TRP A 72 -4.03 -2.93 -13.72
N LEU A 73 -3.32 -2.48 -12.67
CA LEU A 73 -2.57 -3.36 -11.76
C LEU A 73 -3.49 -4.43 -11.15
N ARG A 74 -4.65 -4.03 -10.62
CA ARG A 74 -5.66 -4.95 -10.06
C ARG A 74 -6.09 -6.04 -11.04
N ARG A 75 -6.27 -5.70 -12.32
CA ARG A 75 -6.70 -6.67 -13.36
C ARG A 75 -5.60 -7.65 -13.79
N ARG A 76 -4.34 -7.46 -13.40
CA ARG A 76 -3.20 -8.28 -13.88
C ARG A 76 -2.45 -8.98 -12.76
N ASN A 77 -2.55 -8.47 -11.54
CA ASN A 77 -1.90 -9.08 -10.39
C ASN A 77 -2.95 -9.52 -9.36
N LYS A 78 -2.95 -10.83 -9.05
CA LYS A 78 -3.91 -11.45 -8.13
C LYS A 78 -3.79 -10.93 -6.70
N ASP A 79 -2.58 -10.58 -6.25
CA ASP A 79 -2.33 -10.12 -4.89
C ASP A 79 -2.83 -8.68 -4.73
N PHE A 80 -2.63 -7.84 -5.76
CA PHE A 80 -3.30 -6.53 -5.85
C PHE A 80 -4.81 -6.67 -5.79
N ALA A 81 -5.39 -7.60 -6.56
CA ALA A 81 -6.84 -7.82 -6.56
C ALA A 81 -7.37 -8.22 -5.17
N GLU A 82 -6.73 -9.20 -4.52
CA GLU A 82 -7.10 -9.71 -3.20
C GLU A 82 -7.03 -8.62 -2.12
N HIS A 83 -5.91 -7.90 -2.04
CA HIS A 83 -5.77 -6.84 -1.04
C HIS A 83 -6.69 -5.65 -1.32
N MET A 84 -6.89 -5.27 -2.58
CA MET A 84 -7.82 -4.19 -2.91
C MET A 84 -9.27 -4.56 -2.56
N GLU A 85 -9.69 -5.81 -2.78
CA GLU A 85 -11.01 -6.30 -2.37
C GLU A 85 -11.17 -6.31 -0.84
N THR A 86 -10.10 -6.66 -0.12
CA THR A 86 -10.09 -6.69 1.35
C THR A 86 -10.26 -5.30 1.96
N TYR A 87 -9.57 -4.28 1.42
CA TYR A 87 -9.43 -2.98 2.09
C TYR A 87 -10.29 -1.86 1.49
N LEU A 88 -10.49 -1.83 0.17
CA LEU A 88 -11.15 -0.68 -0.45
C LEU A 88 -12.66 -0.70 -0.25
N PHE A 89 -13.25 0.50 -0.13
CA PHE A 89 -14.68 0.73 0.07
C PHE A 89 -15.26 0.12 1.36
N THR A 90 -14.41 -0.18 2.34
CA THR A 90 -14.79 -0.61 3.69
C THR A 90 -15.03 0.60 4.60
N GLN A 91 -15.71 0.37 5.73
CA GLN A 91 -15.92 1.39 6.78
C GLN A 91 -15.31 0.97 8.12
N GLU A 92 -14.89 -0.29 8.27
CA GLU A 92 -14.19 -0.74 9.46
C GLU A 92 -12.81 -0.08 9.60
N SER A 93 -12.22 -0.22 10.79
CA SER A 93 -10.82 0.14 10.99
C SER A 93 -9.93 -0.70 10.06
N ILE A 94 -9.12 -0.04 9.23
CA ILE A 94 -8.17 -0.71 8.31
C ILE A 94 -7.26 -1.67 9.08
N VAL A 95 -6.71 -1.25 10.21
CA VAL A 95 -5.87 -2.10 11.08
C VAL A 95 -6.70 -3.24 11.69
N GLY A 96 -7.97 -3.00 11.99
CA GLY A 96 -8.87 -4.04 12.50
C GLY A 96 -9.19 -5.14 11.48
N ILE A 97 -9.26 -4.79 10.18
CA ILE A 97 -9.43 -5.76 9.09
C ILE A 97 -8.20 -6.68 9.03
N GLU A 98 -6.99 -6.13 9.12
CA GLU A 98 -5.73 -6.90 9.10
C GLU A 98 -5.59 -7.86 10.30
N GLU A 99 -5.94 -7.40 11.50
CA GLU A 99 -5.93 -8.22 12.71
C GLU A 99 -6.91 -9.40 12.62
N ALA A 100 -8.11 -9.17 12.05
CA ALA A 100 -9.13 -10.19 11.89
C ALA A 100 -8.74 -11.25 10.85
N ASP A 101 -8.13 -10.84 9.73
CA ASP A 101 -7.65 -11.74 8.69
C ASP A 101 -6.51 -12.64 9.23
N THR A 102 -5.55 -12.04 9.94
CA THR A 102 -4.45 -12.76 10.59
C THR A 102 -4.96 -13.76 11.65
N ALA A 103 -5.98 -13.39 12.43
CA ALA A 103 -6.59 -14.28 13.42
C ALA A 103 -7.33 -15.48 12.78
N THR A 104 -7.90 -15.29 11.59
CA THR A 104 -8.63 -16.33 10.86
C THR A 104 -7.68 -17.32 10.16
N GLN A 105 -6.47 -16.87 9.81
CA GLN A 105 -5.42 -17.69 9.19
C GLN A 105 -4.52 -18.43 10.21
N ALA A 106 -4.68 -18.19 11.51
CA ALA A 106 -3.97 -18.94 12.54
C ALA A 106 -4.37 -20.44 12.47
N PRO A 107 -3.42 -21.39 12.51
CA PRO A 107 -3.75 -22.80 12.43
C PRO A 107 -4.66 -23.16 13.60
N ALA A 108 -5.78 -23.82 13.30
CA ALA A 108 -6.61 -24.45 14.32
C ALA A 108 -5.70 -25.37 15.15
N ALA A 109 -5.34 -24.90 16.35
CA ALA A 109 -4.55 -25.67 17.28
C ALA A 109 -5.25 -27.02 17.48
N GLY A 110 -4.63 -28.07 16.95
CA GLY A 110 -5.17 -29.41 16.96
C GLY A 110 -5.60 -29.78 18.36
N SER A 111 -6.76 -30.41 18.49
CA SER A 111 -7.22 -30.97 19.75
C SER A 111 -6.27 -32.09 20.18
N ALA A 112 -5.22 -31.73 20.92
CA ALA A 112 -4.34 -32.66 21.60
C ALA A 112 -4.78 -32.74 23.07
N ARG A 113 -5.20 -33.96 23.40
CA ARG A 113 -5.58 -34.57 24.67
C ARG A 113 -5.08 -33.90 25.96
N GLU A 114 -5.93 -33.97 26.97
CA GLU A 114 -5.65 -33.78 28.40
C GLU A 114 -4.30 -34.37 28.82
N GLY A 115 -3.47 -33.55 29.47
CA GLY A 115 -2.28 -34.03 30.15
C GLY A 115 -1.20 -32.97 30.33
N GLU A 116 -1.04 -32.55 31.58
CA GLU A 116 0.22 -32.04 32.17
C GLU A 116 0.52 -30.53 32.08
N LYS A 117 0.40 -29.90 33.26
CA LYS A 117 0.76 -28.51 33.56
C LYS A 117 2.26 -28.29 33.32
N THR A 118 2.62 -27.50 32.32
CA THR A 118 3.93 -26.85 32.29
C THR A 118 3.74 -25.34 32.13
N LEU A 119 4.14 -24.61 33.17
CA LEU A 119 4.10 -23.15 33.24
C LEU A 119 5.10 -22.55 32.24
N THR A 120 4.66 -22.27 31.01
CA THR A 120 5.40 -21.39 30.10
C THR A 120 4.99 -19.95 30.38
N ARG A 121 5.84 -19.25 31.14
CA ARG A 121 5.76 -17.79 31.33
C ARG A 121 6.14 -17.13 30.00
N GLN A 122 5.12 -16.77 29.22
CA GLN A 122 5.26 -16.09 27.94
C GLN A 122 5.63 -14.63 28.22
N PHE A 123 6.91 -14.29 28.10
CA PHE A 123 7.35 -12.90 28.13
C PHE A 123 7.07 -12.27 26.77
N THR A 124 6.20 -11.27 26.72
CA THR A 124 6.00 -10.43 25.55
C THR A 124 6.77 -9.12 25.70
N ILE A 125 7.11 -8.50 24.58
CA ILE A 125 8.00 -7.34 24.44
C ILE A 125 7.49 -6.06 25.17
N GLY A 126 6.32 -6.10 25.81
CA GLY A 126 5.74 -5.01 26.60
C GLY A 126 6.36 -4.78 27.99
N ASP A 127 7.13 -5.73 28.53
CA ASP A 127 7.65 -5.66 29.91
C ASP A 127 8.94 -4.82 30.08
N LEU A 128 9.49 -4.25 29.00
CA LEU A 128 10.76 -3.52 29.01
C LEU A 128 10.64 -1.99 29.11
N LYS A 129 9.46 -1.46 29.47
CA LYS A 129 9.28 -0.01 29.70
C LYS A 129 8.82 0.33 31.12
N ARG A 130 9.46 -0.24 32.14
CA ARG A 130 9.58 0.39 33.48
C ARG A 130 10.87 -0.06 34.17
N SER A 131 11.92 0.71 33.98
CA SER A 131 13.02 0.91 34.95
C SER A 131 13.80 2.15 34.55
#